data_AF-A0A956AUJ8-F1
#
_entry.id   AF-A0A956AUJ8-F1
#
_cell.length_a   1.000
_cell.length_b   1.000
_cell.length_c   1.000
_cell.angle_alpha   90.00
_cell.angle_beta   90.00
_cell.angle_gamma   90.00
#
_symmetry.space_group_name_H-M   'P 1'
#
loop_
_entity.id
_entity.type
_entity.pdbx_description
1 polymer ?
#
loop_
_entity_poly.entity_id
_entity_poly.type
_entity_poly.pdbx_seq_one_letter_code
_entity_poly.pdbx_strand_id
1 'polypeptide(L)'
;MYEENRSTTRVFTTGQVARIFSVNINTVIKWFDEGKLEGFRLPRSNERRIYRESVVDFMKSHEISTELLRMFDDELNSKRRARRATSRPPQARPAVDLRTFPRRTVTLPAVLETKDGAAADVVVRNLSMGGAFVTGFESNGKLVPVEFVLRMDVGAMGKTLDGVCQLVHLRRGDDETLSFGCRFTQVDPSLLQAYIASV
;
A
#
# COMPACT_ATOMS: atom_id res chain seq x y z
N MET A 1 29.57 1.96 -17.75
CA MET A 1 29.12 3.24 -18.32
C MET A 1 27.75 3.02 -18.94
N TYR A 2 26.69 3.02 -18.13
CA TYR A 2 25.32 3.04 -18.64
C TYR A 2 24.85 4.48 -18.50
N GLU A 3 24.72 5.17 -19.62
CA GLU A 3 24.31 6.56 -19.65
C GLU A 3 22.92 6.73 -19.03
N GLU A 4 22.90 7.60 -18.03
CA GLU A 4 21.74 8.06 -17.30
C GLU A 4 20.95 9.03 -18.19
N ASN A 5 20.23 8.51 -19.19
CA ASN A 5 19.30 9.32 -19.98
C ASN A 5 17.88 9.16 -19.43
N ARG A 6 17.63 9.74 -18.24
CA ARG A 6 16.27 9.94 -17.71
C ARG A 6 15.54 11.03 -18.51
N SER A 7 15.34 10.79 -19.80
CA SER A 7 14.13 11.28 -20.46
C SER A 7 13.02 10.34 -20.03
N THR A 8 11.93 10.86 -19.49
CA THR A 8 10.67 10.15 -19.25
C THR A 8 10.17 9.52 -20.56
N THR A 9 10.73 8.37 -20.95
CA THR A 9 10.71 7.82 -22.32
C THR A 9 9.28 7.49 -22.69
N ARG A 10 8.63 8.43 -23.38
CA ARG A 10 7.27 8.20 -23.88
C ARG A 10 7.36 7.08 -24.90
N VAL A 11 6.61 6.02 -24.66
CA VAL A 11 6.49 4.90 -25.58
C VAL A 11 5.14 4.95 -26.28
N PHE A 12 5.15 4.63 -27.57
CA PHE A 12 3.95 4.47 -28.36
C PHE A 12 3.63 3.00 -28.58
N THR A 13 2.34 2.68 -28.63
CA THR A 13 1.88 1.39 -29.16
C THR A 13 1.92 1.41 -30.68
N THR A 14 1.95 0.25 -31.31
CA THR A 14 1.86 0.12 -32.78
C THR A 14 0.62 0.82 -33.33
N GLY A 15 -0.52 0.76 -32.63
CA GLY A 15 -1.74 1.45 -33.02
C GLY A 15 -1.64 2.98 -32.94
N GLN A 16 -0.87 3.51 -31.97
CA GLN A 16 -0.63 4.95 -31.90
C GLN A 16 0.25 5.44 -33.05
N VAL A 17 1.35 4.74 -33.33
CA VAL A 17 2.23 5.05 -34.46
C VAL A 17 1.48 4.93 -35.80
N ALA A 18 0.62 3.92 -35.93
CA ALA A 18 -0.22 3.73 -37.12
C ALA A 18 -1.15 4.93 -37.35
N ARG A 19 -1.72 5.50 -36.29
CA ARG A 19 -2.54 6.72 -36.36
C ARG A 19 -1.73 7.96 -36.72
N ILE A 20 -0.51 8.09 -36.20
CA ILE A 20 0.37 9.24 -36.49
C ILE A 20 0.69 9.29 -37.99
N PHE A 21 1.04 8.14 -38.58
CA PHE A 21 1.41 8.05 -40.00
C PHE A 21 0.23 7.74 -40.94
N SER A 22 -0.99 7.59 -40.41
CA SER A 22 -2.18 7.16 -41.17
C SER A 22 -1.96 5.87 -41.98
N VAL A 23 -1.30 4.88 -41.38
CA VAL A 23 -1.01 3.57 -41.99
C VAL A 23 -1.71 2.43 -41.26
N ASN A 24 -1.72 1.24 -41.86
CA ASN A 24 -2.19 0.03 -41.18
C ASN A 24 -1.22 -0.35 -40.03
N ILE A 25 -1.76 -0.87 -38.92
CA ILE A 25 -0.97 -1.36 -37.78
C ILE A 25 0.06 -2.44 -38.18
N ASN A 26 -0.28 -3.26 -39.17
CA ASN A 26 0.62 -4.29 -39.71
C ASN A 26 1.86 -3.68 -40.38
N THR A 27 1.72 -2.51 -41.00
CA THR A 27 2.84 -1.77 -41.60
C THR A 27 3.83 -1.33 -40.51
N VAL A 28 3.32 -0.83 -39.39
CA VAL A 28 4.15 -0.43 -38.24
C VAL A 28 4.82 -1.64 -37.58
N ILE A 29 4.09 -2.76 -37.45
CA ILE A 29 4.65 -4.02 -36.96
C ILE A 29 5.84 -4.45 -37.84
N LYS A 30 5.67 -4.39 -39.16
CA LYS A 30 6.73 -4.71 -40.12
C LYS A 30 7.93 -3.77 -39.96
N TRP A 31 7.72 -2.45 -39.86
CA TRP A 31 8.81 -1.49 -39.64
C TRP A 31 9.56 -1.75 -38.33
N PHE A 32 8.86 -2.14 -37.26
CA PHE A 32 9.50 -2.51 -36.00
C PHE A 32 10.31 -3.80 -36.11
N ASP A 33 9.73 -4.83 -36.73
CA ASP A 33 10.39 -6.14 -36.88
C ASP A 33 11.59 -6.07 -37.84
N GLU A 34 11.57 -5.16 -38.82
CA GLU A 34 12.69 -4.83 -39.71
C GLU A 34 13.75 -3.92 -39.06
N GLY A 35 13.52 -3.42 -37.83
CA GLY A 35 14.44 -2.53 -37.13
C GLY A 35 14.43 -1.07 -37.60
N LYS A 36 13.46 -0.67 -38.43
CA LYS A 36 13.28 0.75 -38.83
C LYS A 36 12.70 1.60 -37.71
N LEU A 37 11.98 0.97 -36.78
CA LEU A 37 11.47 1.57 -35.56
C LEU A 37 12.01 0.79 -34.36
N GLU A 38 12.72 1.49 -33.49
CA GLU A 38 13.32 0.92 -32.29
C GLU A 38 12.32 0.90 -31.13
N GLY A 39 12.50 -0.08 -30.26
CA GLY A 39 11.69 -0.27 -29.07
C GLY A 39 11.83 -1.68 -28.52
N PHE A 40 10.86 -2.09 -27.71
CA PHE A 40 10.89 -3.39 -27.04
C PHE A 40 9.55 -4.12 -27.16
N ARG A 41 9.59 -5.44 -26.91
CA ARG A 41 8.40 -6.29 -26.78
C ARG A 41 8.11 -6.52 -25.30
N LEU A 42 6.85 -6.55 -24.91
CA LEU A 42 6.49 -6.90 -23.54
C LEU A 42 6.84 -8.39 -23.27
N PRO A 43 7.32 -8.74 -22.06
CA PRO A 43 7.74 -10.11 -21.76
C PRO A 43 6.57 -11.10 -21.72
N ARG A 44 5.36 -10.64 -21.37
CA ARG A 44 4.16 -11.47 -21.21
C ARG A 44 3.22 -11.42 -22.42
N SER A 45 3.20 -10.30 -23.14
CA SER A 45 2.44 -10.12 -24.36
C SER A 45 3.40 -9.74 -25.47
N ASN A 46 3.32 -10.36 -26.64
CA ASN A 46 4.17 -10.02 -27.79
C ASN A 46 3.83 -8.64 -28.42
N GLU A 47 3.28 -7.74 -27.60
CA GLU A 47 2.99 -6.37 -27.96
C GLU A 47 4.27 -5.56 -28.01
N ARG A 48 4.35 -4.67 -29.01
CA ARG A 48 5.49 -3.79 -29.23
C ARG A 48 5.26 -2.44 -28.55
N ARG A 49 6.33 -1.86 -28.05
CA ARG A 49 6.41 -0.49 -27.52
C ARG A 49 7.54 0.19 -28.26
N ILE A 50 7.20 1.25 -29.00
CA ILE A 50 8.09 1.99 -29.89
C ILE A 50 8.55 3.24 -29.15
N TYR A 51 9.84 3.52 -29.13
CA TYR A 51 10.38 4.73 -28.51
C TYR A 51 9.94 5.98 -29.29
N ARG A 52 9.58 7.05 -28.58
CA ARG A 52 9.20 8.32 -29.24
C ARG A 52 10.34 8.88 -30.06
N GLU A 53 11.56 8.79 -29.56
CA GLU A 53 12.79 9.25 -30.20
C GLU A 53 12.96 8.56 -31.55
N SER A 54 12.78 7.24 -31.59
CA SER A 54 12.84 6.47 -32.84
C SER A 54 11.77 6.90 -33.86
N VAL A 55 10.56 7.27 -33.41
CA VAL A 55 9.53 7.82 -34.32
C VAL A 55 9.96 9.17 -34.90
N VAL A 56 10.60 10.02 -34.10
CA VAL A 56 11.13 11.32 -34.56
C VAL A 56 12.23 11.11 -35.60
N ASP A 57 13.13 10.16 -35.37
CA ASP A 57 14.23 9.87 -36.30
C ASP A 57 13.72 9.22 -37.59
N PHE A 58 12.71 8.36 -37.48
CA PHE A 58 12.00 7.82 -38.64
C PHE A 58 11.32 8.93 -39.47
N MET A 59 10.70 9.92 -38.81
CA MET A 59 10.11 11.07 -39.50
C MET A 59 11.15 11.89 -40.24
N LYS A 60 12.26 12.24 -39.57
CA LYS A 60 13.35 13.03 -40.17
C LYS A 60 13.98 12.32 -41.37
N SER A 61 14.23 11.02 -41.26
CA SER A 61 14.83 10.21 -42.35
C SER A 61 13.92 10.05 -43.58
N HIS A 62 12.60 10.21 -43.41
CA HIS A 62 11.62 10.12 -44.50
C HIS A 62 11.04 11.48 -44.88
N GLU A 63 11.66 12.59 -44.45
CA GLU A 63 11.21 13.97 -44.72
C GLU A 63 9.76 14.25 -44.27
N ILE A 64 9.29 13.54 -43.25
CA ILE A 64 7.97 13.71 -42.67
C ILE A 64 8.03 14.81 -41.60
N SER A 65 7.09 15.74 -41.65
CA SER A 65 7.00 16.82 -40.66
C SER A 65 6.73 16.28 -39.25
N THR A 66 7.57 16.69 -38.30
CA THR A 66 7.41 16.38 -36.86
C THR A 66 6.19 17.05 -36.24
N GLU A 67 5.53 17.96 -36.95
CA GLU A 67 4.30 18.62 -36.51
C GLU A 67 3.17 17.61 -36.26
N LEU A 68 3.12 16.54 -37.07
CA LEU A 68 2.15 15.45 -36.89
C LEU A 68 2.25 14.80 -35.51
N LEU A 69 3.48 14.58 -35.04
CA LEU A 69 3.73 14.00 -33.72
C LEU A 69 3.32 14.97 -32.59
N ARG A 70 3.58 16.27 -32.78
CA ARG A 70 3.21 17.32 -31.82
C ARG A 70 1.69 17.40 -31.65
N MET A 71 0.95 17.50 -32.76
CA MET A 71 -0.52 17.54 -32.76
C MET A 71 -1.10 16.29 -32.09
N PHE A 72 -0.52 15.11 -32.34
CA PHE A 72 -0.96 13.86 -31.71
C PHE A 72 -0.69 13.83 -30.19
N ASP A 73 0.49 14.28 -29.75
CA ASP A 73 0.82 14.42 -28.33
C ASP A 73 -0.19 15.35 -27.62
N ASP A 74 -0.57 16.46 -28.25
CA ASP A 74 -1.55 17.42 -27.70
C ASP A 74 -2.97 16.85 -27.64
N GLU A 75 -3.39 16.10 -28.66
CA GLU A 75 -4.67 15.37 -28.66
C GLU A 75 -4.73 14.37 -27.49
N LEU A 76 -3.66 13.58 -27.29
CA LEU A 76 -3.58 12.61 -26.19
C LEU A 76 -3.62 13.29 -24.82
N ASN A 77 -2.89 14.40 -24.65
CA ASN A 77 -2.86 15.13 -23.39
C ASN A 77 -4.22 15.77 -23.08
N SER A 78 -4.89 16.32 -24.08
CA SER A 78 -6.24 16.89 -23.94
C SER A 78 -7.25 15.83 -23.51
N LYS A 79 -7.24 14.65 -24.14
CA LYS A 79 -8.10 13.52 -23.76
C LYS A 79 -7.81 13.01 -22.34
N ARG A 80 -6.53 12.94 -21.95
CA ARG A 80 -6.13 12.56 -20.57
C ARG A 80 -6.62 13.58 -19.54
N ARG A 81 -6.49 14.88 -19.83
CA ARG A 81 -6.99 15.97 -18.96
C ARG A 81 -8.50 15.93 -18.83
N ALA A 82 -9.23 15.79 -19.93
CA ALA A 82 -10.68 15.68 -19.93
C ALA A 82 -11.16 14.47 -19.11
N ARG A 83 -10.54 13.30 -19.31
CA ARG A 83 -10.84 12.10 -18.51
C ARG A 83 -10.54 12.29 -17.03
N ARG A 84 -9.46 12.98 -16.66
CA ARG A 84 -9.14 13.30 -15.26
C ARG A 84 -10.13 14.29 -14.65
N ALA A 85 -10.59 15.27 -15.42
CA ALA A 85 -11.58 16.24 -14.97
C ALA A 85 -12.96 15.62 -14.74
N THR A 86 -13.34 14.62 -15.55
CA THR A 86 -14.63 13.91 -15.43
C THR A 86 -14.56 12.62 -14.61
N SER A 87 -13.36 12.08 -14.36
CA SER A 87 -13.20 10.94 -13.47
C SER A 87 -13.52 11.37 -12.05
N ARG A 88 -14.63 10.86 -11.51
CA ARG A 88 -14.86 10.86 -10.07
C ARG A 88 -13.63 10.21 -9.41
N PRO A 89 -13.03 10.81 -8.37
CA PRO A 89 -11.95 10.15 -7.65
C PRO A 89 -12.42 8.74 -7.28
N PRO A 90 -11.57 7.72 -7.40
CA PRO A 90 -11.96 6.37 -7.03
C PRO A 90 -12.54 6.44 -5.62
N GLN A 91 -13.84 6.17 -5.49
CA GLN A 91 -14.45 6.08 -4.17
C GLN A 91 -13.68 4.98 -3.46
N ALA A 92 -13.06 5.30 -2.33
CA ALA A 92 -12.42 4.30 -1.50
C ALA A 92 -13.50 3.25 -1.21
N ARG A 93 -13.34 2.04 -1.77
CA ARG A 93 -14.17 0.92 -1.35
C ARG A 93 -13.94 0.83 0.15
N PRO A 94 -14.99 0.73 0.99
CA PRO A 94 -14.78 0.51 2.40
C PRO A 94 -13.89 -0.73 2.52
N ALA A 95 -12.77 -0.58 3.22
CA ALA A 95 -11.86 -1.69 3.45
C ALA A 95 -12.66 -2.75 4.22
N VAL A 96 -13.04 -3.83 3.54
CA VAL A 96 -13.69 -4.96 4.20
C VAL A 96 -12.64 -5.62 5.06
N ASP A 97 -12.83 -5.58 6.38
CA ASP A 97 -11.93 -6.24 7.32
C ASP A 97 -12.09 -7.76 7.19
N LEU A 98 -11.16 -8.41 6.47
CA LEU A 98 -11.17 -9.87 6.25
C LEU A 98 -10.62 -10.68 7.44
N ARG A 99 -10.32 -10.05 8.59
CA ARG A 99 -9.81 -10.74 9.77
C ARG A 99 -10.87 -11.66 10.37
N THR A 100 -10.47 -12.88 10.76
CA THR A 100 -11.32 -13.84 11.49
C THR A 100 -11.89 -13.26 12.77
N PHE A 101 -11.11 -12.42 13.45
CA PHE A 101 -11.55 -11.61 14.59
C PHE A 101 -11.31 -10.14 14.28
N PRO A 102 -12.34 -9.39 13.86
CA PRO A 102 -12.25 -7.95 13.64
C PRO A 102 -11.76 -7.25 14.91
N ARG A 103 -10.82 -6.32 14.77
CA ARG A 103 -10.33 -5.52 15.91
C ARG A 103 -11.26 -4.33 16.11
N ARG A 104 -11.67 -4.10 17.35
CA ARG A 104 -12.37 -2.89 17.80
C ARG A 104 -11.35 -1.90 18.34
N THR A 105 -11.46 -0.65 17.89
CA THR A 105 -10.70 0.45 18.48
C THR A 105 -11.28 0.76 19.85
N VAL A 106 -10.44 0.67 20.88
CA VAL A 106 -10.81 0.93 22.28
C VAL A 106 -9.81 1.93 22.86
N THR A 107 -10.12 2.55 23.99
CA THR A 107 -9.10 3.27 24.78
C THR A 107 -9.30 2.83 26.21
N LEU A 108 -8.62 1.73 26.56
CA LEU A 108 -8.79 1.05 27.82
C LEU A 108 -7.50 1.15 28.64
N PRO A 109 -7.54 1.77 29.83
CA PRO A 109 -6.41 1.73 30.73
C PRO A 109 -6.17 0.28 31.19
N ALA A 110 -4.91 -0.12 31.22
CA ALA A 110 -4.50 -1.45 31.62
C ALA A 110 -3.16 -1.43 32.34
N VAL A 111 -2.94 -2.40 33.20
CA VAL A 111 -1.67 -2.62 33.87
C VAL A 111 -1.03 -3.87 33.26
N LEU A 112 0.21 -3.73 32.79
CA LEU A 112 1.03 -4.83 32.34
C LEU A 112 1.90 -5.31 33.49
N GLU A 113 1.77 -6.58 33.87
CA GLU A 113 2.59 -7.23 34.88
C GLU A 113 3.50 -8.29 34.26
N THR A 114 4.79 -8.19 34.56
CA THR A 114 5.82 -9.14 34.13
C THR A 114 6.00 -10.25 35.15
N LYS A 115 6.58 -11.39 34.74
CA LYS A 115 6.94 -12.48 35.69
C LYS A 115 7.95 -12.03 36.75
N ASP A 116 8.76 -11.01 36.42
CA ASP A 116 9.75 -10.42 37.33
C ASP A 116 9.13 -9.46 38.36
N GLY A 117 7.79 -9.36 38.41
CA GLY A 117 7.05 -8.51 39.35
C GLY A 117 7.04 -7.03 38.98
N ALA A 118 7.62 -6.64 37.85
CA ALA A 118 7.50 -5.27 37.35
C ALA A 118 6.10 -5.04 36.76
N ALA A 119 5.45 -3.97 37.21
CA ALA A 119 4.19 -3.47 36.68
C ALA A 119 4.42 -2.18 35.89
N ALA A 120 3.66 -1.98 34.80
CA ALA A 120 3.69 -0.77 33.99
C ALA A 120 2.28 -0.38 33.55
N ASP A 121 1.95 0.90 33.68
CA ASP A 121 0.69 1.45 33.19
C ASP A 121 0.75 1.59 31.66
N VAL A 122 -0.27 1.05 31.01
CA VAL A 122 -0.36 1.00 29.56
C VAL A 122 -1.80 1.25 29.09
N VAL A 123 -1.97 1.55 27.82
CA VAL A 123 -3.29 1.77 27.22
C VAL A 123 -3.51 0.81 26.08
N VAL A 124 -4.61 0.07 26.13
CA VAL A 124 -5.07 -0.77 25.02
C VAL A 124 -5.83 0.09 24.03
N ARG A 125 -5.34 0.13 22.78
CA ARG A 125 -5.93 0.92 21.68
C ARG A 125 -6.77 0.10 20.71
N ASN A 126 -6.48 -1.19 20.60
CA ASN A 126 -7.27 -2.10 19.79
C ASN A 126 -7.41 -3.44 20.50
N LEU A 127 -8.59 -4.04 20.41
CA LEU A 127 -8.92 -5.31 21.04
C LEU A 127 -9.63 -6.23 20.05
N SER A 128 -9.37 -7.53 20.14
CA SER A 128 -10.08 -8.60 19.43
C SER A 128 -10.17 -9.82 20.32
N MET A 129 -10.94 -10.82 19.91
CA MET A 129 -11.00 -12.11 20.62
C MET A 129 -9.63 -12.82 20.74
N GLY A 130 -8.69 -12.55 19.83
CA GLY A 130 -7.39 -13.22 19.80
C GLY A 130 -6.21 -12.42 20.38
N GLY A 131 -6.40 -11.15 20.71
CA GLY A 131 -5.30 -10.32 21.20
C GLY A 131 -5.60 -8.82 21.20
N ALA A 132 -4.62 -8.06 21.69
CA ALA A 132 -4.71 -6.63 21.88
C ALA A 132 -3.53 -5.88 21.23
N PHE A 133 -3.70 -4.57 21.05
CA PHE A 133 -2.64 -3.65 20.72
C PHE A 133 -2.51 -2.63 21.85
N VAL A 134 -1.32 -2.59 22.43
CA VAL A 134 -0.99 -1.84 23.63
C VAL A 134 -0.02 -0.71 23.26
N THR A 135 -0.22 0.45 23.85
CA THR A 135 0.59 1.67 23.64
C THR A 135 0.92 2.31 24.99
N GLY A 136 1.97 3.12 25.02
CA GLY A 136 2.32 3.91 26.21
C GLY A 136 3.21 3.17 27.22
N PHE A 137 3.84 2.06 26.83
CA PHE A 137 4.83 1.42 27.68
C PHE A 137 6.14 2.22 27.63
N GLU A 138 6.53 2.85 28.73
CA GLU A 138 7.80 3.58 28.82
C GLU A 138 8.95 2.59 28.93
N SER A 139 9.89 2.63 27.98
CA SER A 139 10.94 1.63 27.96
C SER A 139 11.86 1.73 29.17
N ASN A 140 12.13 2.91 29.76
CA ASN A 140 12.96 3.13 30.97
C ASN A 140 14.13 2.12 31.17
N GLY A 141 14.79 1.69 30.09
CA GLY A 141 15.81 0.61 30.08
C GLY A 141 15.32 -0.84 30.29
N LYS A 142 14.03 -1.08 30.54
CA LYS A 142 13.38 -2.38 30.69
C LYS A 142 13.01 -3.00 29.34
N LEU A 143 13.34 -4.28 29.17
CA LEU A 143 12.90 -5.09 28.03
C LEU A 143 11.42 -5.45 28.18
N VAL A 144 10.65 -5.36 27.08
CA VAL A 144 9.28 -5.89 27.08
C VAL A 144 9.36 -7.41 27.14
N PRO A 145 8.75 -8.06 28.14
CA PRO A 145 8.83 -9.50 28.27
C PRO A 145 8.05 -10.20 27.16
N VAL A 146 8.51 -11.40 26.81
CA VAL A 146 7.86 -12.25 25.79
C VAL A 146 6.47 -12.71 26.26
N GLU A 147 6.29 -12.87 27.57
CA GLU A 147 5.02 -13.22 28.22
C GLU A 147 4.73 -12.29 29.39
N PHE A 148 3.51 -11.81 29.50
CA PHE A 148 3.06 -10.92 30.57
C PHE A 148 1.57 -11.08 30.84
N VAL A 149 1.12 -10.62 31.99
CA VAL A 149 -0.30 -10.52 32.33
C VAL A 149 -0.76 -9.10 32.04
N LEU A 150 -1.83 -8.95 31.28
CA LEU A 150 -2.46 -7.68 30.99
C LEU A 150 -3.78 -7.61 31.76
N ARG A 151 -3.84 -6.72 32.77
CA ARG A 151 -5.05 -6.44 33.53
C ARG A 151 -5.72 -5.20 32.96
N MET A 152 -6.86 -5.39 32.31
CA MET A 152 -7.59 -4.32 31.64
C MET A 152 -8.78 -3.88 32.49
N ASP A 153 -8.94 -2.57 32.71
CA ASP A 153 -10.06 -2.05 33.48
C ASP A 153 -11.29 -1.89 32.60
N VAL A 154 -12.13 -2.92 32.59
CA VAL A 154 -13.34 -2.97 31.79
C VAL A 154 -14.49 -2.36 32.59
N GLY A 155 -14.51 -1.02 32.63
CA GLY A 155 -15.49 -0.21 33.39
C GLY A 155 -16.98 -0.50 33.14
N ALA A 156 -17.32 -1.43 32.24
CA ALA A 156 -18.67 -1.90 31.99
C ALA A 156 -19.29 -2.70 33.16
N MET A 157 -18.52 -3.20 34.14
CA MET A 157 -19.07 -3.92 35.32
C MET A 157 -18.23 -3.85 36.61
N GLY A 158 -17.24 -2.96 36.72
CA GLY A 158 -16.30 -2.95 37.85
C GLY A 158 -15.47 -4.24 37.95
N LYS A 159 -15.34 -4.97 36.84
CA LYS A 159 -14.59 -6.22 36.72
C LYS A 159 -13.34 -5.95 35.88
N THR A 160 -12.19 -6.42 36.36
CA THR A 160 -10.95 -6.43 35.58
C THR A 160 -10.97 -7.62 34.62
N LEU A 161 -10.51 -7.41 33.39
CA LEU A 161 -10.27 -8.47 32.44
C LEU A 161 -8.78 -8.77 32.43
N ASP A 162 -8.44 -9.91 33.02
CA ASP A 162 -7.06 -10.36 33.13
C ASP A 162 -6.78 -11.32 31.98
N GLY A 163 -5.73 -11.04 31.22
CA GLY A 163 -5.31 -11.85 30.09
C GLY A 163 -3.82 -12.15 30.12
N VAL A 164 -3.44 -13.43 30.10
CA VAL A 164 -2.06 -13.83 29.83
C VAL A 164 -1.79 -13.61 28.35
N CYS A 165 -0.75 -12.86 28.06
CA CYS A 165 -0.43 -12.34 26.74
C CYS A 165 0.97 -12.75 26.33
N GLN A 166 1.13 -13.09 25.05
CA GLN A 166 2.43 -13.27 24.40
C GLN A 166 2.68 -12.11 23.42
N LEU A 167 3.89 -11.56 23.46
CA LEU A 167 4.31 -10.50 22.55
C LEU A 167 4.39 -11.03 21.11
N VAL A 168 3.75 -10.33 20.15
CA VAL A 168 3.75 -10.70 18.72
C VAL A 168 4.63 -9.76 17.90
N HIS A 169 4.47 -8.45 18.08
CA HIS A 169 5.29 -7.46 17.41
C HIS A 169 5.52 -6.25 18.32
N LEU A 170 6.73 -5.72 18.29
CA LEU A 170 7.13 -4.52 19.02
C LEU A 170 7.45 -3.40 18.02
N ARG A 171 7.00 -2.19 18.33
CA ARG A 171 7.33 -0.95 17.61
C ARG A 171 7.79 0.08 18.62
N ARG A 172 8.88 0.77 18.30
CA ARG A 172 9.35 1.95 19.03
C ARG A 172 8.65 3.17 18.46
N GLY A 173 8.03 3.97 19.32
CA GLY A 173 7.55 5.31 18.99
C GLY A 173 8.69 6.33 19.08
N ASP A 174 8.42 7.54 18.62
CA ASP A 174 9.41 8.63 18.58
C ASP A 174 9.73 9.16 20.00
N ASP A 175 8.81 9.01 20.96
CA ASP A 175 8.88 9.56 22.32
C ASP A 175 9.39 8.56 23.39
N GLU A 176 10.33 7.65 23.08
CA GLU A 176 10.79 6.56 23.99
C GLU A 176 9.68 5.59 24.47
N THR A 177 8.48 5.74 23.93
CA THR A 177 7.34 4.87 24.21
C THR A 177 7.35 3.66 23.29
N LEU A 178 6.99 2.51 23.84
CA LEU A 178 6.84 1.26 23.12
C LEU A 178 5.36 0.98 22.86
N SER A 179 5.09 0.54 21.63
CA SER A 179 3.79 0.05 21.22
C SER A 179 3.94 -1.38 20.72
N PHE A 180 3.07 -2.28 21.16
CA PHE A 180 3.17 -3.68 20.76
C PHE A 180 1.82 -4.35 20.56
N GLY A 181 1.82 -5.33 19.67
CA GLY A 181 0.73 -6.28 19.53
C GLY A 181 1.00 -7.49 20.40
N CYS A 182 -0.02 -7.95 21.11
CA CYS A 182 0.04 -9.19 21.87
C CYS A 182 -1.10 -10.13 21.48
N ARG A 183 -0.88 -11.42 21.70
CA ARG A 183 -1.86 -12.50 21.53
C ARG A 183 -2.29 -12.99 22.90
N PHE A 184 -3.58 -13.20 23.10
CA PHE A 184 -4.09 -13.84 24.32
C PHE A 184 -3.80 -15.34 24.28
N THR A 185 -3.08 -15.84 25.29
CA THR A 185 -2.92 -17.29 25.52
C THR A 185 -3.99 -17.79 26.49
N GLN A 186 -4.36 -16.97 27.47
CA GLN A 186 -5.46 -17.21 28.40
C GLN A 186 -6.18 -15.89 28.67
N VAL A 187 -7.50 -15.89 28.54
CA VAL A 187 -8.39 -14.75 28.85
C VAL A 187 -9.79 -15.30 29.04
N ASP A 188 -10.61 -14.69 29.90
CA ASP A 188 -12.03 -15.05 30.04
C ASP A 188 -12.77 -14.72 28.72
N PRO A 189 -13.22 -15.73 27.95
CA PRO A 189 -13.85 -15.50 26.66
C PRO A 189 -15.21 -14.81 26.79
N SER A 190 -15.96 -15.09 27.85
CA SER A 190 -17.30 -14.54 28.06
C SER A 190 -17.23 -13.05 28.39
N LEU A 191 -16.31 -12.66 29.27
CA LEU A 191 -16.11 -11.26 29.63
C LEU A 191 -15.53 -10.45 28.45
N LEU A 192 -14.53 -11.00 27.75
CA LEU A 192 -13.95 -10.37 26.56
C LEU A 192 -14.98 -10.17 25.44
N GLN A 193 -15.80 -11.19 25.16
CA GLN A 193 -16.84 -11.10 24.14
C GLN A 193 -17.93 -10.09 24.51
N ALA A 194 -18.38 -10.10 25.78
CA ALA A 194 -19.36 -9.14 26.27
C ALA A 194 -18.86 -7.70 26.13
N TYR A 195 -17.58 -7.46 26.46
CA TYR A 195 -16.98 -6.14 26.30
C TYR A 195 -16.84 -5.74 24.83
N ILE A 196 -16.31 -6.60 23.96
CA ILE A 196 -16.18 -6.32 22.52
C ILE A 196 -17.53 -6.03 21.87
N ALA A 197 -18.62 -6.68 22.34
CA ALA A 197 -19.96 -6.42 21.86
C ALA A 197 -20.55 -5.08 22.36
N SER A 198 -20.03 -4.54 23.46
CA SER A 198 -20.48 -3.28 24.06
C SER A 198 -19.82 -2.03 23.46
N VAL A 199 -18.74 -2.18 22.68
CA VAL A 199 -17.93 -1.08 22.11
C VAL A 199 -18.09 -0.96 20.60
#